data_AF-A0A5E4P0J5-F1
#
_entry.id   AF-A0A5E4P0J5-F1
#
_cell.length_a   1.000
_cell.length_b   1.000
_cell.length_c   1.000
_cell.angle_alpha   90.00
_cell.angle_beta   90.00
_cell.angle_gamma   90.00
#
_symmetry.space_group_name_H-M   'P 1'
#
loop_
_entity.id
_entity.type
_entity.pdbx_description
1 polymer ?
#
loop_
_entity_poly.entity_id
_entity_poly.type
_entity_poly.pdbx_seq_one_letter_code
_entity_poly.pdbx_strand_id
1 'polypeptide(L)'
;MSTMAPRLPVKLFLDGDEPQGRLPALAALWHAHRGAWERAHALVQDAAGSDAAWVHGHLHRLEGDIPNASYWYRRAGRAMPGCDPASERTAMIETLLGER
;
A
#
# COMPACT_ATOMS: atom_id res chain seq x y z
N MET A 1 -11.31 -19.61 10.71
CA MET A 1 -11.51 -18.43 9.85
C MET A 1 -11.14 -17.22 10.69
N SER A 2 -9.89 -16.73 10.61
CA SER A 2 -9.44 -15.60 11.44
C SER A 2 -9.60 -14.31 10.66
N THR A 3 -10.68 -13.58 10.93
CA THR A 3 -10.78 -12.15 10.66
C THR A 3 -9.95 -11.42 11.70
N MET A 4 -8.72 -11.02 11.35
CA MET A 4 -8.03 -10.01 12.15
C MET A 4 -8.72 -8.68 11.92
N ALA A 5 -9.41 -8.17 12.94
CA ALA A 5 -9.89 -6.80 12.95
C ALA A 5 -8.69 -5.86 12.75
N PRO A 6 -8.81 -4.78 11.96
CA PRO A 6 -7.71 -3.83 11.83
C PRO A 6 -7.37 -3.30 13.23
N ARG A 7 -6.11 -3.44 13.63
CA ARG A 7 -5.59 -2.78 14.82
C ARG A 7 -5.85 -1.28 14.63
N LEU A 8 -6.49 -0.66 15.62
CA LEU A 8 -6.93 0.74 15.66
C LEU A 8 -6.08 1.78 14.87
N PRO A 9 -4.72 1.74 14.86
CA PRO A 9 -3.89 2.66 14.08
C PRO A 9 -4.15 2.65 12.57
N VAL A 10 -4.38 1.49 11.95
CA VAL A 10 -4.60 1.42 10.48
C VAL A 10 -5.93 2.05 10.09
N LYS A 11 -7.00 1.72 10.85
CA LYS A 11 -8.32 2.32 10.61
C LYS A 11 -8.27 3.83 10.84
N LEU A 12 -7.61 4.30 11.90
CA LEU A 12 -7.45 5.72 12.17
C LEU A 12 -6.65 6.44 11.06
N PHE A 13 -5.58 5.82 10.58
CA PHE A 13 -4.82 6.35 9.45
C PHE A 13 -5.69 6.48 8.20
N LEU A 14 -6.43 5.43 7.86
CA LEU A 14 -7.29 5.42 6.67
C LEU A 14 -8.46 6.39 6.80
N ASP A 15 -9.06 6.54 7.97
CA ASP A 15 -10.21 7.44 8.20
C ASP A 15 -9.80 8.90 8.45
N GLY A 16 -8.53 9.17 8.76
CA GLY A 16 -8.02 10.49 9.09
C GLY A 16 -7.78 11.42 7.89
N ASP A 17 -7.21 12.59 8.19
CA ASP A 17 -6.82 13.60 7.19
C ASP A 17 -5.72 13.08 6.25
N GLU A 18 -5.59 13.72 5.07
CA GLU A 18 -4.51 13.40 4.13
C GLU A 18 -3.16 13.46 4.86
N PRO A 19 -2.30 12.44 4.73
CA PRO A 19 -1.04 12.37 5.48
C PRO A 19 0.00 13.36 4.92
N GLN A 20 -0.19 14.64 5.22
CA GLN A 20 0.71 15.73 4.84
C GLN A 20 2.13 15.45 5.37
N GLY A 21 3.13 15.57 4.51
CA GLY A 21 4.54 15.35 4.87
C GLY A 21 4.95 13.90 5.19
N ARG A 22 4.09 12.90 4.92
CA ARG A 22 4.46 11.48 5.07
C ARG A 22 5.12 10.91 3.82
N LEU A 23 5.71 9.72 3.99
CA LEU A 23 6.30 8.94 2.90
C LEU A 23 5.29 8.77 1.73
N PRO A 24 5.72 8.93 0.47
CA PRO A 24 4.83 8.79 -0.69
C PRO A 24 4.04 7.48 -0.72
N ALA A 25 4.64 6.38 -0.23
CA ALA A 25 4.00 5.08 -0.09
C ALA A 25 2.74 5.12 0.81
N LEU A 26 2.81 5.76 1.98
CA LEU A 26 1.64 5.90 2.87
C LEU A 26 0.57 6.78 2.24
N ALA A 27 0.97 7.92 1.65
CA ALA A 27 0.03 8.81 0.97
C ALA A 27 -0.69 8.10 -0.17
N ALA A 28 0.00 7.27 -0.96
CA ALA A 28 -0.62 6.49 -2.02
C ALA A 28 -1.67 5.49 -1.51
N LEU A 29 -1.39 4.78 -0.42
CA LEU A 29 -2.37 3.87 0.20
C LEU A 29 -3.62 4.61 0.71
N TRP A 30 -3.44 5.81 1.27
CA TRP A 30 -4.54 6.66 1.73
C TRP A 30 -5.42 7.15 0.56
N HIS A 31 -4.80 7.58 -0.54
CA HIS A 31 -5.49 8.01 -1.77
C HIS A 31 -6.22 6.86 -2.45
N ALA A 32 -5.57 5.70 -2.57
CA ALA A 32 -6.17 4.49 -3.14
C ALA A 32 -7.40 4.03 -2.34
N HIS A 33 -7.37 4.13 -1.00
CA HIS A 33 -8.53 3.82 -0.16
C HIS A 33 -9.75 4.70 -0.46
N ARG A 34 -9.53 5.92 -0.95
CA ARG A 34 -10.58 6.88 -1.37
C ARG A 34 -10.92 6.81 -2.85
N GLY A 35 -10.36 5.84 -3.59
CA GLY A 35 -10.56 5.70 -5.02
C GLY A 35 -9.82 6.74 -5.87
N ALA A 36 -8.90 7.53 -5.28
CA ALA A 36 -8.07 8.48 -6.01
C ALA A 36 -6.86 7.78 -6.67
N TRP A 37 -7.13 6.86 -7.58
CA TRP A 37 -6.14 5.93 -8.16
C TRP A 37 -5.02 6.62 -8.93
N GLU A 38 -5.33 7.62 -9.76
CA GLU A 38 -4.32 8.37 -10.52
C GLU A 38 -3.32 9.04 -9.57
N ARG A 39 -3.84 9.67 -8.51
CA ARG A 39 -3.01 10.32 -7.49
C ARG A 39 -2.19 9.32 -6.69
N ALA A 40 -2.76 8.17 -6.36
CA ALA A 40 -2.03 7.10 -5.69
C ALA A 40 -0.85 6.60 -6.53
N HIS A 41 -1.06 6.34 -7.82
CA HIS A 41 0.01 5.92 -8.73
C HIS A 41 1.08 6.99 -8.91
N ALA A 42 0.69 8.25 -9.12
CA ALA A 42 1.64 9.36 -9.30
C ALA A 42 2.62 9.48 -8.12
N LEU A 43 2.13 9.29 -6.89
CA LEU A 43 2.95 9.37 -5.68
C LEU A 43 4.04 8.29 -5.62
N VAL A 44 3.77 7.07 -6.10
CA VAL A 44 4.73 5.94 -6.01
C VAL A 44 5.50 5.69 -7.30
N GLN A 45 5.05 6.22 -8.44
CA GLN A 45 5.75 6.14 -9.71
C GLN A 45 7.10 6.87 -9.66
N ASP A 46 7.10 8.09 -9.11
CA ASP A 46 8.29 8.94 -9.05
C ASP A 46 9.12 8.75 -7.78
N ALA A 47 8.56 8.05 -6.79
CA ALA A 47 9.24 7.80 -5.52
C ALA A 47 10.24 6.63 -5.63
N ALA A 48 11.44 6.84 -5.10
CA ALA A 48 12.46 5.81 -5.02
C ALA A 48 12.25 4.90 -3.78
N GLY A 49 12.81 3.69 -3.84
CA GLY A 49 12.92 2.78 -2.70
C GLY A 49 11.95 1.59 -2.74
N SER A 50 12.22 0.61 -1.87
CA SER A 50 11.46 -0.65 -1.80
C SER A 50 10.01 -0.43 -1.38
N ASP A 51 9.74 0.57 -0.54
CA ASP A 51 8.41 0.82 0.02
C ASP A 51 7.46 1.40 -1.04
N ALA A 52 7.93 2.36 -1.85
CA ALA A 52 7.17 2.88 -2.98
C ALA A 52 6.89 1.77 -4.00
N ALA A 53 7.90 0.96 -4.35
CA ALA A 53 7.73 -0.18 -5.24
C ALA A 53 6.75 -1.23 -4.68
N TRP A 54 6.75 -1.46 -3.37
CA TRP A 54 5.82 -2.41 -2.73
C TRP A 54 4.37 -1.93 -2.84
N VAL A 55 4.13 -0.66 -2.53
CA VAL A 55 2.79 -0.06 -2.69
C VAL A 55 2.37 -0.03 -4.16
N HIS A 56 3.28 0.27 -5.09
CA HIS A 56 2.96 0.25 -6.52
C HIS A 56 2.51 -1.15 -6.99
N GLY A 57 3.22 -2.21 -6.57
CA GLY A 57 2.81 -3.58 -6.87
C GLY A 57 1.43 -3.92 -6.32
N HIS A 58 1.10 -3.39 -5.15
CA HIS A 58 -0.21 -3.55 -4.52
C HIS A 58 -1.34 -2.85 -5.27
N LEU A 59 -1.11 -1.63 -5.78
CA LEU A 59 -2.12 -0.91 -6.56
C LEU A 59 -2.49 -1.69 -7.83
N HIS A 60 -1.51 -2.13 -8.61
CA HIS A 60 -1.78 -2.95 -9.80
C HIS A 60 -2.42 -4.29 -9.48
N ARG A 61 -2.11 -4.88 -8.32
CA ARG A 61 -2.77 -6.10 -7.86
C ARG A 61 -4.27 -5.87 -7.61
N LEU A 62 -4.65 -4.72 -7.07
CA LEU A 62 -6.06 -4.33 -6.89
C LEU A 62 -6.77 -4.10 -8.22
N GLU A 63 -6.06 -3.59 -9.23
CA GLU A 63 -6.57 -3.37 -10.59
C GLU A 63 -6.65 -4.65 -11.44
N GLY A 64 -6.03 -5.74 -10.99
CA GLY A 64 -5.96 -7.01 -11.72
C GLY A 64 -4.82 -7.09 -12.75
N ASP A 65 -3.94 -6.09 -12.79
CA ASP A 65 -2.74 -6.08 -13.63
C ASP A 65 -1.60 -6.88 -12.97
N ILE A 66 -1.77 -8.21 -12.98
CA ILE A 66 -0.82 -9.14 -12.35
C ILE A 66 0.60 -9.06 -12.93
N PRO A 67 0.82 -8.89 -14.26
CA PRO A 67 2.15 -8.71 -14.82
C PRO A 67 2.88 -7.48 -14.25
N ASN A 68 2.23 -6.31 -14.19
CA ASN A 68 2.85 -5.12 -13.60
C ASN A 68 3.01 -5.23 -12.10
N ALA A 69 2.01 -5.77 -11.39
CA ALA A 69 2.13 -6.05 -9.96
C ALA A 69 3.39 -6.87 -9.66
N SER A 70 3.60 -7.95 -10.43
CA SER A 70 4.77 -8.83 -10.30
C SER A 70 6.10 -8.14 -10.61
N TYR A 71 6.12 -7.19 -11.55
CA TYR A 71 7.30 -6.37 -11.81
C TYR A 71 7.66 -5.50 -10.59
N TRP A 72 6.68 -4.81 -10.01
CA TRP A 72 6.90 -3.90 -8.89
C TRP A 72 7.19 -4.63 -7.57
N TYR A 73 6.55 -5.77 -7.30
CA TYR A 73 6.93 -6.62 -6.17
C TYR A 73 8.41 -7.04 -6.26
N ARG A 74 8.86 -7.47 -7.44
CA ARG A 74 10.28 -7.81 -7.66
C ARG A 74 11.19 -6.60 -7.44
N ARG A 75 10.81 -5.41 -7.91
CA ARG A 75 11.54 -4.16 -7.66
C ARG A 75 11.59 -3.78 -6.17
N ALA A 76 10.56 -4.14 -5.41
CA ALA A 76 10.54 -4.01 -3.96
C ALA A 76 11.38 -5.06 -3.22
N GLY A 77 11.98 -6.04 -3.92
CA GLY A 77 12.67 -7.17 -3.31
C GLY A 77 11.73 -8.15 -2.60
N ARG A 78 10.46 -8.21 -3.01
CA ARG A 78 9.41 -9.00 -2.35
C ARG A 78 8.72 -9.94 -3.35
N ALA A 79 8.24 -11.08 -2.86
CA ALA A 79 7.29 -11.90 -3.60
C ALA A 79 5.87 -11.34 -3.42
N MET A 80 4.99 -11.55 -4.40
CA MET A 80 3.57 -11.21 -4.26
C MET A 80 2.96 -12.04 -3.11
N PRO A 81 2.30 -11.42 -2.12
CA PRO A 81 1.77 -12.17 -0.97
C PRO A 81 0.62 -13.10 -1.34
N GLY A 82 0.57 -14.25 -0.67
CA GLY A 82 -0.54 -15.21 -0.79
C GLY A 82 -1.80 -14.84 -0.01
N CYS A 83 -1.74 -13.80 0.85
CA CYS A 83 -2.91 -13.27 1.53
C CYS A 83 -3.74 -12.38 0.60
N ASP A 84 -4.98 -12.08 0.98
CA ASP A 84 -5.82 -11.15 0.24
C ASP A 84 -5.23 -9.71 0.27
N PRO A 85 -5.55 -8.86 -0.73
CA PRO A 85 -5.04 -7.49 -0.77
C PRO A 85 -5.38 -6.63 0.46
N ALA A 86 -6.51 -6.84 1.12
CA ALA A 86 -6.85 -6.02 2.29
C ALA A 86 -5.94 -6.35 3.50
N SER A 87 -5.67 -7.63 3.72
CA SER A 87 -4.69 -8.08 4.71
C SER A 87 -3.28 -7.55 4.40
N GLU A 88 -2.88 -7.59 3.13
CA GLU A 88 -1.59 -7.04 2.71
C GLU A 88 -1.47 -5.53 2.97
N ARG A 89 -2.49 -4.75 2.58
CA ARG A 89 -2.51 -3.30 2.82
C ARG A 89 -2.38 -2.95 4.29
N THR A 90 -3.04 -3.73 5.15
CA THR A 90 -2.96 -3.56 6.61
C THR A 90 -1.52 -3.72 7.09
N ALA A 91 -0.86 -4.81 6.67
CA ALA A 91 0.55 -5.07 7.00
C ALA A 91 1.51 -4.00 6.42
N MET A 92 1.23 -3.46 5.23
CA MET A 92 1.99 -2.33 4.67
C MET A 92 1.90 -1.11 5.57
N ILE A 93 0.70 -0.71 5.98
CA ILE A 93 0.49 0.49 6.78
C ILE A 93 1.16 0.35 8.14
N GLU A 94 1.00 -0.79 8.84
CA GLU A 94 1.68 -1.07 10.11
C GLU A 94 3.21 -0.97 9.95
N THR A 95 3.77 -1.61 8.92
CA THR A 95 5.21 -1.59 8.64
C THR A 95 5.72 -0.16 8.39
N LEU A 96 5.01 0.61 7.55
CA LEU A 96 5.44 1.95 7.13
C LEU A 96 5.23 3.02 8.22
N LEU A 97 4.35 2.77 9.19
CA LEU A 97 4.21 3.62 10.38
C LEU A 97 5.23 3.30 11.48
N GLY A 98 6.03 2.24 11.32
CA GLY A 98 7.03 1.81 12.31
C GLY A 98 6.44 1.04 13.48
N GLU A 99 5.21 0.55 13.36
CA GLU A 99 4.54 -0.27 14.38
C GLU A 99 4.90 -1.73 14.13
N ARG A 100 5.93 -2.25 14.82
CA ARG A 100 6.32 -3.66 14.82
C ARG A 100 6.08 -4.32 16.16
#